data_AF-A0A1Q7EBG2-F1
#
_entry.id   AF-A0A1Q7EBG2-F1
#
_cell.length_a   1.000
_cell.length_b   1.000
_cell.length_c   1.000
_cell.angle_alpha   90.00
_cell.angle_beta   90.00
_cell.angle_gamma   90.00
#
_symmetry.space_group_name_H-M   'P 1'
#
loop_
_entity.id
_entity.type
_entity.pdbx_description
1 polymer ?
#
loop_
_entity_poly.entity_id
_entity_poly.type
_entity_poly.pdbx_seq_one_letter_code
_entity_poly.pdbx_strand_id
1 'polypeptide(L)'
;MTPGHYLILCFIPSLDGKPHVEKGMHRRLVVTPAAGAVAAAEPQADVTVTLSDYAFALSTPLTAGTHTIRVENSGPQLHELTIERLAPGKTLADWQNWLAGGMRGQPPAQPSGGFTGPDKGKVGWLTITLTPGTYLLNCYVPDVKDGKPHFTHGMVQQVTIS
;
A
#
# COMPACT_ATOMS: atom_id res chain seq x y z
N MET A 1 13.91 -4.10 -13.20
CA MET A 1 14.50 -2.99 -12.40
C MET A 1 15.87 -2.67 -12.96
N THR A 2 16.29 -1.41 -12.97
CA THR A 2 17.65 -1.04 -13.36
C THR A 2 18.66 -1.58 -12.34
N PRO A 3 19.87 -1.98 -12.75
CA PRO A 3 20.93 -2.30 -11.80
C PRO A 3 21.20 -1.15 -10.85
N GLY A 4 21.40 -1.45 -9.57
CA GLY A 4 21.59 -0.42 -8.54
C GLY A 4 21.39 -0.90 -7.11
N HIS A 5 21.41 0.05 -6.19
CA HIS A 5 21.14 -0.16 -4.78
C HIS A 5 19.79 0.43 -4.41
N TYR A 6 18.97 -0.38 -3.75
CA TYR A 6 17.62 -0.06 -3.35
C TYR A 6 17.43 -0.35 -1.86
N LEU A 7 16.42 0.27 -1.26
CA LEU A 7 15.97 -0.02 0.08
C LEU A 7 14.55 -0.55 0.04
N ILE A 8 14.30 -1.57 0.84
CA ILE A 8 12.97 -2.03 1.23
C ILE A 8 12.71 -1.45 2.61
N LEU A 9 11.63 -0.71 2.76
CA LEU A 9 11.29 0.07 3.95
C LEU A 9 9.93 -0.36 4.51
N CYS A 10 9.73 -0.26 5.82
CA CYS A 10 8.43 -0.47 6.46
C CYS A 10 8.01 0.79 7.22
N PHE A 11 6.91 1.42 6.78
CA PHE A 11 6.40 2.67 7.37
C PHE A 11 5.29 2.45 8.42
N ILE A 12 4.90 1.21 8.67
CA ILE A 12 3.87 0.90 9.67
C ILE A 12 4.33 1.43 11.04
N PRO A 13 3.49 2.22 11.73
CA PRO A 13 3.83 2.75 13.04
C PRO A 13 3.86 1.65 14.10
N SER A 14 4.76 1.79 15.07
CA SER A 14 4.83 1.00 16.29
C SER A 14 3.95 1.57 17.41
N LEU A 15 3.90 0.88 18.55
CA LEU A 15 3.17 1.33 19.75
C LEU A 15 3.62 2.70 20.28
N ASP A 16 4.85 3.13 20.00
CA ASP A 16 5.38 4.45 20.35
C ASP A 16 5.17 5.50 19.26
N GLY A 17 4.36 5.18 18.24
CA GLY A 17 4.02 6.06 17.12
C GLY A 17 5.09 6.18 16.04
N LYS A 18 6.30 5.64 16.25
CA LYS A 18 7.38 5.71 15.28
C LYS A 18 7.25 4.63 14.21
N PRO A 19 7.53 4.92 12.93
CA PRO A 19 7.49 3.92 11.87
C PRO A 19 8.58 2.86 12.08
N HIS A 20 8.32 1.62 11.68
CA HIS A 20 9.27 0.50 11.85
C HIS A 20 10.64 0.75 11.21
N VAL A 21 10.72 1.55 10.13
CA VAL A 21 11.98 1.95 9.51
C VAL A 21 12.92 2.68 10.47
N GLU A 22 12.40 3.55 11.36
CA GLU A 22 13.21 4.23 12.38
C GLU A 22 13.76 3.27 13.44
N LYS A 23 13.16 2.08 13.55
CA LYS A 23 13.58 1.00 14.44
C LYS A 23 14.47 -0.04 13.75
N GLY A 24 14.87 0.22 12.51
CA GLY A 24 15.79 -0.63 11.75
C GLY A 24 15.10 -1.69 10.87
N MET A 25 13.77 -1.65 10.71
CA MET A 25 13.08 -2.54 9.79
C MET A 25 13.21 -2.08 8.34
N HIS A 26 14.43 -2.21 7.81
CA HIS A 26 14.77 -1.93 6.43
C HIS A 26 15.76 -2.96 5.89
N ARG A 27 15.75 -3.19 4.58
CA ARG A 27 16.69 -4.10 3.93
C ARG A 27 17.28 -3.48 2.67
N ARG A 28 18.60 -3.58 2.52
CA ARG A 28 19.27 -3.26 1.25
C ARG A 28 18.98 -4.35 0.22
N LEU A 29 18.56 -3.95 -0.96
CA LEU A 29 18.46 -4.78 -2.15
C LEU A 29 19.49 -4.30 -3.16
N VAL A 30 20.29 -5.23 -3.69
CA VAL A 30 21.22 -4.95 -4.78
C VAL A 30 20.69 -5.62 -6.03
N VAL A 31 20.33 -4.82 -7.03
CA VAL A 31 19.93 -5.32 -8.35
C VAL A 31 21.18 -5.32 -9.22
N THR A 32 21.55 -6.49 -9.72
CA THR A 32 22.70 -6.65 -10.62
C THR A 32 22.25 -6.74 -12.08
N PRO A 33 23.13 -6.40 -13.04
CA PRO A 33 22.82 -6.59 -14.45
C PRO A 33 22.58 -8.07 -14.76
N ALA A 34 21.50 -8.37 -15.47
CA ALA A 34 21.29 -9.68 -16.06
C ALA A 34 21.86 -9.67 -17.50
N ALA A 35 22.75 -10.61 -17.81
CA ALA A 35 23.32 -10.73 -19.15
C ALA A 35 22.22 -11.10 -20.16
N GLY A 36 22.08 -10.33 -21.23
CA GLY A 36 21.09 -10.58 -22.28
C GLY A 36 19.64 -10.27 -21.87
N ALA A 37 19.41 -9.54 -20.77
CA ALA A 37 18.06 -9.17 -20.38
C ALA A 37 17.44 -8.16 -21.35
N VAL A 38 16.39 -8.60 -22.04
CA VAL A 38 15.44 -7.71 -22.72
C VAL A 38 14.43 -7.22 -21.69
N ALA A 39 14.01 -5.95 -21.82
CA ALA A 39 12.93 -5.43 -20.98
C ALA A 39 11.68 -6.29 -21.20
N ALA A 40 11.17 -6.90 -20.12
CA ALA A 40 9.88 -7.58 -20.17
C ALA A 40 8.79 -6.57 -20.50
N ALA A 41 7.81 -7.00 -21.31
CA ALA A 41 6.60 -6.20 -21.52
C ALA A 41 5.90 -5.96 -20.18
N GLU A 42 5.26 -4.79 -20.05
CA GLU A 42 4.46 -4.49 -18.86
C GLU A 42 3.31 -5.50 -18.72
N PRO A 43 2.98 -5.96 -17.50
CA PRO A 43 1.82 -6.82 -17.27
C PRO A 43 0.53 -6.14 -17.74
N GLN A 44 -0.34 -6.91 -18.39
CA GLN A 44 -1.69 -6.44 -18.70
C GLN A 44 -2.49 -6.31 -17.40
N ALA A 45 -2.86 -5.09 -17.06
CA ALA A 45 -3.67 -4.78 -15.90
C ALA A 45 -5.15 -4.70 -16.27
N ASP A 46 -6.01 -5.18 -15.39
CA ASP A 46 -7.46 -5.08 -15.47
C ASP A 46 -8.03 -3.97 -14.57
N VAL A 47 -7.25 -3.54 -13.57
CA VAL A 47 -7.58 -2.42 -12.69
C VAL A 47 -6.40 -1.47 -12.61
N THR A 48 -6.66 -0.16 -12.64
CA THR A 48 -5.70 0.87 -12.25
C THR A 48 -6.11 1.49 -10.92
N VAL A 49 -5.15 1.60 -9.99
CA VAL A 49 -5.29 2.36 -8.76
C VAL A 49 -4.34 3.55 -8.82
N THR A 50 -4.89 4.75 -8.90
CA THR A 50 -4.14 6.00 -8.90
C THR A 50 -4.04 6.54 -7.48
N LEU A 51 -2.82 6.79 -7.03
CA LEU A 51 -2.44 7.35 -5.74
C LEU A 51 -2.13 8.84 -5.93
N SER A 52 -2.84 9.71 -5.23
CA SER A 52 -2.62 11.15 -5.32
C SER A 52 -3.01 11.86 -4.02
N ASP A 53 -2.15 12.76 -3.56
CA ASP A 53 -2.35 13.57 -2.35
C ASP A 53 -2.73 12.72 -1.13
N TYR A 54 -4.02 12.55 -0.85
CA TYR A 54 -4.51 11.68 0.23
C TYR A 54 -5.66 10.79 -0.23
N ALA A 55 -5.65 10.34 -1.49
CA ALA A 55 -6.74 9.60 -2.09
C ALA A 55 -6.29 8.40 -2.92
N PHE A 56 -7.21 7.43 -3.04
CA PHE A 56 -7.15 6.33 -3.99
C PHE A 56 -8.26 6.52 -5.01
N ALA A 57 -7.92 6.49 -6.30
CA ALA A 57 -8.89 6.46 -7.38
C ALA A 57 -8.78 5.12 -8.12
N LEU A 58 -9.87 4.36 -8.16
CA LEU A 58 -9.95 3.07 -8.84
C LEU A 58 -10.60 3.28 -10.21
N SER A 59 -9.99 2.74 -11.26
CA SER A 59 -10.56 2.79 -12.63
C SER A 59 -11.88 2.02 -12.75
N THR A 60 -12.05 1.00 -11.91
CA THR A 60 -13.26 0.18 -11.79
C THR A 60 -13.31 -0.38 -10.36
N PRO A 61 -14.51 -0.66 -9.80
CA PRO A 61 -14.59 -1.37 -8.53
C PRO A 61 -13.82 -2.70 -8.56
N LEU A 62 -13.16 -3.04 -7.46
CA LEU A 62 -12.53 -4.34 -7.26
C LEU A 62 -13.61 -5.41 -7.01
N THR A 63 -13.43 -6.59 -7.57
CA THR A 63 -14.34 -7.74 -7.44
C THR A 63 -13.63 -8.96 -6.86
N ALA A 64 -14.36 -10.02 -6.54
CA ALA A 64 -13.72 -11.29 -6.20
C ALA A 64 -12.98 -11.86 -7.43
N GLY A 65 -11.84 -12.50 -7.19
CA GLY A 65 -11.00 -13.09 -8.22
C GLY A 65 -9.56 -12.61 -8.20
N THR A 66 -8.78 -13.04 -9.20
CA THR A 66 -7.39 -12.61 -9.38
C THR A 66 -7.35 -11.39 -10.28
N HIS A 67 -6.75 -10.31 -9.78
CA HIS A 67 -6.57 -9.05 -10.48
C HIS A 67 -5.08 -8.76 -10.66
N THR A 68 -4.71 -8.15 -11.79
CA THR A 68 -3.42 -7.48 -11.95
C THR A 68 -3.66 -5.99 -11.91
N ILE A 69 -3.30 -5.39 -10.79
CA ILE A 69 -3.51 -3.97 -10.52
C ILE A 69 -2.29 -3.19 -10.98
N ARG A 70 -2.49 -2.22 -11.88
CA ARG A 70 -1.51 -1.17 -12.16
C ARG A 70 -1.66 -0.08 -11.10
N VAL A 71 -0.62 0.10 -10.28
CA VAL A 71 -0.57 1.14 -9.25
C VAL A 71 0.21 2.32 -9.83
N GLU A 72 -0.40 3.49 -9.87
CA GLU A 72 0.20 4.72 -10.40
C GLU A 72 0.27 5.78 -9.31
N ASN A 73 1.41 6.45 -9.17
CA ASN A 73 1.53 7.61 -8.29
C ASN A 73 1.54 8.89 -9.12
N SER A 74 0.44 9.63 -9.08
CA SER A 74 0.29 10.95 -9.71
C SER A 74 0.44 12.11 -8.72
N GLY A 75 0.62 11.80 -7.43
CA GLY A 75 0.83 12.76 -6.36
C GLY A 75 2.27 13.29 -6.28
N PRO A 76 2.49 14.39 -5.53
CA PRO A 76 3.82 14.95 -5.34
C PRO A 76 4.67 14.19 -4.30
N GLN A 77 4.04 13.37 -3.46
CA GLN A 77 4.70 12.60 -2.40
C GLN A 77 4.83 11.12 -2.79
N LEU A 78 5.70 10.39 -2.09
CA LEU A 78 5.68 8.93 -2.14
C LEU A 78 4.35 8.44 -1.56
N HIS A 79 3.68 7.53 -2.23
CA HIS A 79 2.49 6.85 -1.72
C HIS A 79 2.70 5.35 -1.75
N GLU A 80 1.90 4.64 -0.97
CA GLU A 80 1.75 3.19 -1.08
C GLU A 80 0.28 2.80 -1.10
N LEU A 81 0.02 1.61 -1.60
CA LEU A 81 -1.26 0.94 -1.53
C LEU A 81 -1.12 -0.27 -0.63
N THR A 82 -1.55 -0.20 0.62
CA THR A 82 -1.75 -1.40 1.45
C THR A 82 -3.19 -1.87 1.31
N ILE A 83 -3.40 -3.16 1.10
CA ILE A 83 -4.71 -3.79 1.02
C ILE A 83 -4.86 -4.70 2.24
N GLU A 84 -5.78 -4.36 3.13
CA GLU A 84 -6.01 -5.06 4.38
C GLU A 84 -7.45 -5.58 4.44
N ARG A 85 -7.65 -6.88 4.69
CA ARG A 85 -8.98 -7.45 4.85
C ARG A 85 -9.48 -7.21 6.27
N LEU A 86 -10.63 -6.55 6.40
CA LEU A 86 -11.31 -6.40 7.68
C LEU A 86 -11.84 -7.77 8.15
N ALA A 87 -11.73 -8.03 9.45
CA ALA A 87 -12.37 -9.18 10.06
C ALA A 87 -13.91 -9.07 9.90
N PRO A 88 -14.65 -10.19 9.89
CA PRO A 88 -16.10 -10.17 9.75
C PRO A 88 -16.77 -9.20 10.74
N GLY A 89 -17.61 -8.30 10.22
CA GLY A 89 -18.33 -7.29 11.02
C GLY A 89 -17.49 -6.09 11.48
N LYS A 90 -16.20 -6.03 11.14
CA LYS A 90 -15.36 -4.85 11.44
C LYS A 90 -15.48 -3.79 10.35
N THR A 91 -15.22 -2.55 10.76
CA THR A 91 -15.37 -1.34 9.94
C THR A 91 -14.08 -0.52 9.93
N LEU A 92 -14.00 0.46 9.02
CA LEU A 92 -12.97 1.49 9.05
C LEU A 92 -12.92 2.21 10.40
N ALA A 93 -14.08 2.50 11.02
CA ALA A 93 -14.12 3.14 12.32
C ALA A 93 -13.49 2.28 13.42
N ASP A 94 -13.69 0.96 13.39
CA ASP A 94 -13.01 0.04 14.33
C ASP A 94 -11.49 0.07 14.16
N TRP A 95 -11.02 0.13 12.91
CA TRP A 95 -9.60 0.24 12.58
C TRP A 95 -9.01 1.57 13.02
N GLN A 96 -9.69 2.69 12.77
CA GLN A 96 -9.27 4.01 13.25
C GLN A 96 -9.24 4.09 14.77
N ASN A 97 -10.24 3.53 15.46
CA ASN A 97 -10.27 3.45 16.92
C ASN A 97 -9.13 2.57 17.46
N TRP A 98 -8.82 1.47 16.80
CA TRP A 98 -7.70 0.60 17.17
C TRP A 98 -6.35 1.33 17.03
N LEU A 99 -6.16 2.08 15.94
CA LEU A 99 -4.98 2.95 15.78
C LEU A 99 -4.90 4.02 16.87
N ALA A 100 -5.99 4.74 17.14
CA ALA A 100 -6.06 5.76 18.19
C ALA A 100 -5.82 5.18 19.60
N GLY A 101 -6.21 3.92 19.83
CA GLY A 101 -5.91 3.14 21.04
C GLY A 101 -4.46 2.67 21.15
N GLY A 102 -3.61 3.02 20.19
CA GLY A 102 -2.20 2.66 20.15
C GLY A 102 -1.95 1.24 19.65
N MET A 103 -2.81 0.72 18.76
CA MET A 103 -2.62 -0.58 18.09
C MET A 103 -2.48 -1.78 19.05
N ARG A 104 -3.19 -1.73 20.17
CA ARG A 104 -3.17 -2.79 21.20
C ARG A 104 -4.26 -3.83 20.95
N GLY A 105 -4.02 -5.06 21.39
CA GLY A 105 -4.95 -6.16 21.23
C GLY A 105 -5.03 -6.66 19.78
N GLN A 106 -6.11 -7.38 19.46
CA GLN A 106 -6.30 -7.97 18.14
C GLN A 106 -6.54 -6.89 17.08
N PRO A 107 -5.76 -6.84 15.99
CA PRO A 107 -6.02 -5.94 14.88
C PRO A 107 -7.37 -6.24 14.22
N PRO A 108 -8.18 -5.22 13.86
CA PRO A 108 -9.46 -5.42 13.19
C PRO A 108 -9.33 -5.76 11.70
N ALA A 109 -8.14 -5.63 11.13
CA ALA A 109 -7.82 -5.99 9.75
C ALA A 109 -6.51 -6.79 9.67
N GLN A 110 -6.37 -7.58 8.61
CA GLN A 110 -5.15 -8.35 8.31
C GLN A 110 -4.60 -7.97 6.93
N PRO A 111 -3.27 -7.85 6.76
CA PRO A 111 -2.67 -7.61 5.45
C PRO A 111 -3.07 -8.68 4.44
N SER A 112 -3.50 -8.27 3.25
CA SER A 112 -3.85 -9.15 2.12
C SER A 112 -2.96 -8.94 0.90
N GLY A 113 -2.28 -7.79 0.84
CA GLY A 113 -1.31 -7.47 -0.18
C GLY A 113 -1.08 -5.97 -0.23
N GLY A 114 -0.40 -5.51 -1.28
CA GLY A 114 -0.15 -4.11 -1.47
C GLY A 114 1.06 -3.85 -2.36
N PHE A 115 1.31 -2.58 -2.62
CA PHE A 115 2.43 -2.11 -3.39
C PHE A 115 3.02 -0.88 -2.70
N THR A 116 4.30 -0.95 -2.32
CA THR A 116 5.03 0.20 -1.77
C THR A 116 5.66 0.99 -2.90
N GLY A 117 5.40 2.30 -2.93
CA GLY A 117 5.60 3.10 -4.13
C GLY A 117 4.37 3.03 -5.05
N PRO A 118 4.48 3.43 -6.32
CA PRO A 118 5.68 3.84 -7.03
C PRO A 118 6.11 5.29 -6.70
N ASP A 119 7.33 5.67 -7.11
CA ASP A 119 7.80 7.06 -7.04
C ASP A 119 6.87 8.01 -7.82
N LYS A 120 6.97 9.32 -7.55
CA LYS A 120 6.22 10.35 -8.28
C LYS A 120 6.30 10.15 -9.80
N GLY A 121 5.15 10.04 -10.44
CA GLY A 121 5.02 9.88 -11.90
C GLY A 121 5.45 8.50 -12.42
N LYS A 122 5.62 7.51 -11.54
CA LYS A 122 5.97 6.13 -11.89
C LYS A 122 4.78 5.21 -11.66
N VAL A 123 4.92 4.00 -12.18
CA VAL A 123 3.94 2.93 -12.07
C VAL A 123 4.58 1.64 -11.60
N GLY A 124 3.76 0.78 -10.99
CA GLY A 124 4.09 -0.57 -10.60
C GLY A 124 2.89 -1.50 -10.80
N TRP A 125 3.12 -2.79 -10.61
CA TRP A 125 2.08 -3.81 -10.77
C TRP A 125 2.03 -4.71 -9.55
N LEU A 126 0.82 -5.05 -9.13
CA LEU A 126 0.51 -6.01 -8.09
C LEU A 126 -0.50 -7.02 -8.63
N THR A 127 -0.16 -8.30 -8.62
CA THR A 127 -1.15 -9.36 -8.82
C THR A 127 -1.65 -9.84 -7.46
N ILE A 128 -2.96 -9.80 -7.25
CA ILE A 128 -3.60 -10.18 -5.98
C ILE A 128 -4.85 -11.00 -6.25
N THR A 129 -5.14 -11.97 -5.37
CA THR A 129 -6.42 -12.69 -5.38
C THR A 129 -7.29 -12.20 -4.23
N LEU A 130 -8.45 -11.65 -4.55
CA LEU A 130 -9.41 -11.12 -3.60
C LEU A 130 -10.57 -12.10 -3.43
N THR A 131 -10.91 -12.43 -2.18
CA THR A 131 -12.14 -13.15 -1.85
C THR A 131 -13.22 -12.16 -1.42
N PRO A 132 -14.52 -12.52 -1.50
CA PRO A 132 -15.59 -11.68 -0.98
C PRO A 132 -15.34 -11.22 0.47
N GLY A 133 -15.68 -9.96 0.76
CA GLY A 133 -15.48 -9.34 2.06
C GLY A 133 -15.20 -7.84 2.00
N THR A 134 -14.93 -7.25 3.15
CA THR A 134 -14.61 -5.83 3.28
C THR A 134 -13.10 -5.64 3.43
N TYR A 135 -12.54 -4.67 2.73
CA TYR A 135 -11.11 -4.37 2.75
C TYR A 135 -10.88 -2.88 3.00
N LEU A 136 -9.71 -2.53 3.51
CA LEU A 136 -9.17 -1.19 3.58
C LEU A 136 -8.05 -1.05 2.55
N LEU A 137 -8.12 0.03 1.79
CA LEU A 137 -6.98 0.60 1.07
C LEU A 137 -6.39 1.68 1.97
N ASN A 138 -5.08 1.66 2.19
CA ASN A 138 -4.44 2.53 3.17
C ASN A 138 -3.00 2.89 2.77
N CYS A 139 -2.49 4.03 3.25
CA CYS A 139 -1.12 4.48 3.04
C CYS A 139 -0.48 4.87 4.39
N TYR A 140 0.56 4.14 4.82
CA TYR A 140 1.31 4.45 6.05
C TYR A 140 2.47 5.41 5.82
N VAL A 141 2.76 5.83 4.58
CA VAL A 141 3.87 6.73 4.29
C VAL A 141 3.72 8.03 5.10
N PRO A 142 4.76 8.45 5.85
CA PRO A 142 4.74 9.72 6.56
C PRO A 142 4.66 10.90 5.59
N ASP A 143 3.77 11.85 5.89
CA ASP A 143 3.65 13.09 5.14
C ASP A 143 4.90 13.94 5.28
N VAL A 144 5.41 14.47 4.18
CA VAL A 144 6.64 15.27 4.18
C VAL A 144 6.49 16.62 4.92
N LYS A 145 5.26 17.07 5.18
CA LYS A 145 4.97 18.35 5.85
C LYS A 145 4.94 18.22 7.37
N ASP A 146 4.33 17.15 7.89
CA ASP A 146 4.10 17.00 9.34
C ASP A 146 4.54 15.66 9.94
N GLY A 147 5.07 14.75 9.12
CA GLY A 147 5.56 13.43 9.54
C GLY A 147 4.46 12.46 9.94
N LYS A 148 3.17 12.84 9.87
CA LYS A 148 2.07 11.92 10.19
C LYS A 148 1.78 11.02 8.99
N PRO A 149 1.40 9.76 9.19
CA PRO A 149 1.01 8.88 8.09
C PRO A 149 -0.10 9.48 7.22
N HIS A 150 -0.07 9.28 5.90
CA HIS A 150 -1.06 9.82 4.96
C HIS A 150 -2.50 9.42 5.29
N PHE A 151 -2.73 8.25 5.89
CA PHE A 151 -4.06 7.85 6.33
C PHE A 151 -4.69 8.84 7.35
N THR A 152 -3.88 9.54 8.14
CA THR A 152 -4.37 10.54 9.11
C THR A 152 -4.92 11.78 8.41
N HIS A 153 -4.52 12.01 7.16
CA HIS A 153 -5.01 13.07 6.29
C HIS A 153 -6.15 12.60 5.37
N GLY A 154 -6.64 11.38 5.56
CA GLY A 154 -7.76 10.81 4.82
C GLY A 154 -7.39 9.77 3.76
N MET A 155 -6.12 9.41 3.61
CA MET A 155 -5.68 8.38 2.66
C MET A 155 -5.95 6.96 3.16
N VAL A 156 -7.22 6.70 3.42
CA VAL A 156 -7.77 5.40 3.79
C VAL A 156 -9.17 5.28 3.20
N GLN A 157 -9.46 4.14 2.58
CA GLN A 157 -10.74 3.88 1.94
C GLN A 157 -11.22 2.47 2.26
N GLN A 158 -12.46 2.33 2.73
CA GLN A 158 -13.11 1.03 2.83
C GLN A 158 -13.74 0.64 1.49
N VAL A 159 -13.49 -0.58 1.04
CA VAL A 159 -14.08 -1.16 -0.18
C VAL A 159 -14.74 -2.50 0.14
N THR A 160 -15.84 -2.79 -0.55
CA THR A 160 -16.52 -4.09 -0.48
C THR A 160 -16.22 -4.87 -1.75
N ILE A 161 -15.78 -6.11 -1.57
CA ILE A 161 -15.54 -7.07 -2.64
C ILE A 161 -16.68 -8.08 -2.64
N SER A 162 -17.39 -8.17 -3.76
CA SER A 162 -18.46 -9.12 -4.03
C SER A 162 -18.01 -10.22 -4.99
#